data_AF-A0A3B9ZCP3-F1
#
_entry.id   AF-A0A3B9ZCP3-F1
#
_cell.length_a   1.000
_cell.length_b   1.000
_cell.length_c   1.000
_cell.angle_alpha   90.00
_cell.angle_beta   90.00
_cell.angle_gamma   90.00
#
_symmetry.space_group_name_H-M   'P 1'
#
loop_
_entity.id
_entity.type
_entity.pdbx_description
1 polymer ?
#
loop_
_entity_poly.entity_id
_entity_poly.type
_entity_poly.pdbx_seq_one_letter_code
_entity_poly.pdbx_strand_id
1 'polypeptide(L)'
;MLNPADNKDKNENLKYLKVVLEATSIPFVLLGGPMVGFFIGAFLDQRFNSGKLFTFLFVVLGFVAAVKETIYIIKRVQKGI
;
A
#
# COMPACT_ATOMS: atom_id res chain seq x y z
N MET A 1 5.22 28.57 -33.48
CA MET A 1 3.77 28.26 -33.37
C MET A 1 3.66 26.97 -32.58
N LEU A 2 3.10 27.02 -31.36
CA LEU A 2 2.86 25.81 -30.57
C LEU A 2 1.80 24.95 -31.26
N ASN A 3 2.14 23.71 -31.60
CA ASN A 3 1.22 22.76 -32.19
C ASN A 3 0.20 22.32 -31.12
N PRO A 4 -1.11 22.54 -31.28
CA PRO A 4 -2.12 22.13 -30.31
C PRO A 4 -2.18 20.60 -30.09
N ALA A 5 -1.57 19.79 -30.96
CA ALA A 5 -1.42 18.35 -30.76
C ALA A 5 -0.47 18.01 -29.58
N ASP A 6 0.69 18.68 -29.49
CA ASP A 6 1.73 18.45 -28.45
C ASP A 6 1.16 18.60 -27.02
N ASN A 7 0.30 19.61 -26.80
CA ASN A 7 -0.32 19.83 -25.50
C ASN A 7 -1.33 18.75 -25.09
N LYS A 8 -2.01 18.09 -26.05
CA LYS A 8 -2.90 16.97 -25.74
C LYS A 8 -2.10 15.74 -25.35
N ASP A 9 -1.07 15.43 -26.13
CA ASP A 9 -0.20 14.26 -25.92
C ASP A 9 0.51 14.35 -24.55
N LYS A 10 0.97 15.53 -24.17
CA LYS A 10 1.64 15.78 -22.89
C LYS A 10 0.69 15.61 -21.70
N ASN A 11 -0.56 16.06 -21.81
CA ASN A 11 -1.57 15.90 -20.75
C ASN A 11 -2.01 14.46 -20.58
N GLU A 12 -2.14 13.70 -21.67
CA GLU A 12 -2.44 12.27 -21.61
C GLU A 12 -1.31 11.51 -20.92
N ASN A 13 -0.06 11.72 -21.34
CA ASN A 13 1.11 11.10 -20.71
C ASN A 13 1.23 11.45 -19.21
N LEU A 14 0.94 12.69 -18.81
CA LEU A 14 0.90 13.08 -17.39
C LEU A 14 -0.18 12.30 -16.62
N LYS A 15 -1.35 12.11 -17.22
CA LYS A 15 -2.46 11.37 -16.62
C LYS A 15 -2.11 9.90 -16.44
N TYR A 16 -1.48 9.28 -17.43
CA TYR A 16 -0.97 7.91 -17.33
C TYR A 16 0.13 7.77 -16.28
N LEU A 17 1.09 8.71 -16.24
CA LEU A 17 2.14 8.71 -15.22
C LEU A 17 1.54 8.76 -13.82
N LYS A 18 0.52 9.59 -13.61
CA LYS A 18 -0.16 9.72 -12.32
C LYS A 18 -0.87 8.44 -11.89
N VAL A 19 -1.56 7.77 -12.81
CA VAL A 19 -2.23 6.48 -12.55
C VAL A 19 -1.22 5.39 -12.23
N VAL A 20 -0.10 5.34 -12.96
CA VAL A 20 0.98 4.36 -12.71
C VAL A 20 1.62 4.63 -11.34
N LEU A 21 1.90 5.88 -11.01
CA LEU A 21 2.44 6.28 -9.70
C LEU A 21 1.50 5.88 -8.56
N GLU A 22 0.20 6.15 -8.67
CA GLU A 22 -0.79 5.74 -7.68
C GLU A 22 -0.86 4.21 -7.55
N ALA A 23 -0.89 3.47 -8.66
CA ALA A 23 -0.93 2.01 -8.67
C ALA A 23 0.32 1.38 -8.04
N THR A 24 1.50 1.95 -8.28
CA THR A 24 2.75 1.46 -7.68
C THR A 24 2.82 1.64 -6.17
N SER A 25 2.07 2.59 -5.60
CA SER A 25 2.03 2.80 -4.14
C SER A 25 1.26 1.70 -3.38
N ILE A 26 0.28 1.07 -4.03
CA ILE A 26 -0.60 0.05 -3.44
C ILE A 26 0.19 -1.13 -2.83
N PRO A 27 1.13 -1.78 -3.54
CA PRO A 27 1.90 -2.88 -2.95
C PRO A 27 2.74 -2.44 -1.75
N PHE A 28 3.27 -1.22 -1.71
CA PHE A 28 4.02 -0.74 -0.54
C PHE A 28 3.14 -0.54 0.68
N VAL A 29 1.93 0.02 0.50
CA VAL A 29 0.93 0.13 1.57
C VAL A 29 0.54 -1.25 2.08
N LEU A 30 0.34 -2.21 1.16
CA LEU A 30 -0.02 -3.58 1.50
C LEU A 30 1.09 -4.32 2.25
N LEU A 31 2.36 -4.10 1.89
CA LEU A 31 3.54 -4.69 2.54
C LEU A 31 3.87 -4.04 3.88
N GLY A 32 3.54 -2.76 4.07
CA GLY A 32 3.82 -2.02 5.29
C GLY A 32 3.21 -2.68 6.53
N GLY A 33 1.97 -3.14 6.45
CA GLY A 33 1.29 -3.81 7.57
C GLY A 33 1.97 -5.10 8.03
N PRO A 34 2.18 -6.10 7.15
CA PRO A 34 2.92 -7.32 7.45
C PRO A 34 4.33 -7.06 7.98
N MET A 35 5.05 -6.08 7.43
CA MET A 35 6.39 -5.73 7.92
C MET A 35 6.37 -5.26 9.37
N VAL A 36 5.46 -4.32 9.71
CA VAL A 36 5.30 -3.85 11.10
C VAL A 36 4.88 -5.01 12.01
N GLY A 37 3.96 -5.86 11.56
CA GLY A 37 3.54 -7.05 12.28
C GLY A 37 4.68 -8.02 12.56
N PHE A 38 5.55 -8.25 11.57
CA PHE A 38 6.73 -9.08 11.72
C PHE A 38 7.70 -8.52 12.75
N PHE A 39 8.04 -7.23 12.69
CA PHE A 39 8.98 -6.62 13.63
C PHE A 39 8.47 -6.67 15.07
N ILE A 40 7.19 -6.33 15.28
CA ILE A 40 6.57 -6.37 16.61
C ILE A 40 6.51 -7.81 17.11
N GLY A 41 6.01 -8.73 16.30
CA GLY A 41 5.86 -10.12 16.71
C GLY A 41 7.20 -10.81 16.96
N ALA A 42 8.24 -10.53 16.16
CA ALA A 42 9.58 -11.05 16.37
C ALA A 42 10.21 -10.53 17.67
N PHE A 43 10.00 -9.25 17.98
CA PHE A 43 10.44 -8.66 19.24
C PHE A 43 9.75 -9.30 20.45
N LEU A 44 8.43 -9.56 20.36
CA LEU A 44 7.71 -10.26 21.42
C LEU A 44 8.14 -11.73 21.54
N ASP A 45 8.30 -12.44 20.43
CA ASP A 45 8.76 -13.83 20.45
C ASP A 45 10.15 -13.96 21.09
N GLN A 46 11.05 -13.00 20.83
CA GLN A 46 12.38 -12.99 21.44
C GLN A 46 12.30 -12.71 22.95
N ARG A 47 11.33 -11.89 23.40
CA ARG A 47 11.16 -11.56 24.82
C ARG A 47 10.43 -12.64 25.62
N PHE A 48 9.50 -13.36 25.00
CA PHE A 48 8.67 -14.40 25.65
C PHE A 48 9.09 -15.83 25.25
N ASN A 49 10.14 -15.97 24.45
CA ASN A 49 10.70 -17.25 23.98
C ASN A 49 9.65 -18.21 23.38
N SER A 50 8.71 -17.65 22.62
CA SER A 50 7.43 -18.30 22.24
C SER A 50 7.51 -19.07 20.92
N GLY A 51 8.70 -19.23 20.33
CA GLY A 51 8.91 -20.12 19.20
C GLY A 51 8.24 -19.71 17.88
N LYS A 52 7.95 -18.41 17.67
CA LYS A 52 7.35 -17.77 16.46
C LYS A 52 5.84 -17.54 16.49
N LEU A 53 5.18 -17.78 17.63
CA LEU A 53 3.73 -17.64 17.73
C LEU A 53 3.28 -16.18 17.59
N PHE A 54 3.96 -15.24 18.24
CA PHE A 54 3.61 -13.82 18.17
C PHE A 54 3.91 -13.23 16.79
N THR A 55 5.01 -13.61 16.17
CA THR A 55 5.34 -13.22 14.79
C THR A 55 4.22 -13.60 13.83
N PHE A 56 3.75 -14.84 13.88
CA PHE A 56 2.64 -15.25 13.01
C PHE A 56 1.36 -14.44 13.27
N LEU A 57 0.98 -14.30 14.54
CA LEU A 57 -0.20 -13.54 14.95
C LEU A 57 -0.14 -12.08 14.47
N PHE A 58 0.95 -11.38 14.73
CA PHE A 58 1.10 -9.98 14.38
C PHE A 58 1.28 -9.75 12.87
N VAL A 59 1.91 -10.68 12.14
CA VAL A 59 1.96 -10.62 10.67
C VAL A 59 0.55 -10.74 10.07
N VAL A 60 -0.26 -11.69 10.53
CA VAL A 60 -1.64 -11.86 10.06
C VAL A 60 -2.47 -10.61 10.40
N LEU A 61 -2.37 -10.10 11.62
CA LEU A 61 -3.05 -8.86 12.02
C LEU A 61 -2.61 -7.66 11.17
N GLY A 62 -1.30 -7.53 10.93
CA GLY A 62 -0.73 -6.47 10.08
C GLY A 62 -1.20 -6.57 8.63
N PHE A 63 -1.28 -7.78 8.08
CA PHE A 63 -1.82 -8.02 6.74
C PHE A 63 -3.30 -7.65 6.64
N VAL A 64 -4.13 -8.12 7.58
CA VAL A 64 -5.56 -7.81 7.61
C VAL A 64 -5.80 -6.31 7.75
N ALA A 65 -5.01 -5.63 8.60
CA ALA A 65 -5.07 -4.18 8.74
C ALA A 65 -4.73 -3.47 7.42
N ALA A 66 -3.64 -3.86 6.74
CA ALA A 66 -3.25 -3.29 5.46
C ALA A 66 -4.30 -3.50 4.37
N VAL A 67 -4.88 -4.71 4.26
CA VAL A 67 -5.98 -4.99 3.31
C VAL A 67 -7.19 -4.11 3.58
N LYS A 68 -7.59 -3.96 4.85
CA LYS A 68 -8.71 -3.09 5.23
C LYS A 68 -8.44 -1.62 4.87
N GLU A 69 -7.23 -1.13 5.12
CA GLU A 69 -6.79 0.22 4.78
C GLU A 69 -6.83 0.44 3.26
N THR A 70 -6.28 -0.49 2.47
CA THR A 70 -6.29 -0.44 1.01
C THR A 70 -7.72 -0.39 0.46
N ILE A 71 -8.62 -1.27 0.93
CA ILE A 71 -10.03 -1.25 0.52
C ILE A 71 -10.70 0.07 0.90
N TYR A 72 -10.39 0.63 2.07
CA TYR A 72 -10.92 1.92 2.51
C TYR A 72 -10.45 3.08 1.63
N ILE A 73 -9.18 3.10 1.24
CA ILE A 73 -8.62 4.09 0.30
C ILE A 73 -9.33 3.97 -1.06
N ILE A 74 -9.43 2.76 -1.61
CA ILE A 74 -10.11 2.53 -2.91
C ILE A 74 -11.55 3.03 -2.86
N LYS A 75 -12.31 2.69 -1.80
CA LYS A 75 -13.69 3.14 -1.63
C LYS A 75 -13.82 4.65 -1.49
N ARG A 76 -12.86 5.32 -0.84
CA ARG A 76 -12.84 6.79 -0.75
C ARG A 76 -12.57 7.44 -2.10
N VAL A 77 -11.61 6.91 -2.87
CA VAL A 77 -11.31 7.41 -4.22
C VAL A 77 -12.53 7.24 -5.14
N GLN A 78 -13.22 6.09 -5.09
CA GLN A 78 -14.43 5.84 -5.88
C GLN A 78 -15.64 6.70 -5.48
N LYS A 79 -15.74 7.15 -4.22
CA LYS A 79 -16.82 8.04 -3.76
C LYS A 79 -16.54 9.53 -3.98
N GLY A 80 -15.27 9.91 -4.13
CA GLY A 80 -14.82 11.30 -4.27
C GLY A 80 -14.62 11.75 -5.72
N ILE A 81 -14.90 10.88 -6.69
CA ILE A 81 -15.05 11.14 -8.12
C ILE A 81 -16.55 10.99 -8.44
#